data_AF-K5WC93-F1
#
_entry.id   AF-K5WC93-F1
#
_cell.length_a   1.000
_cell.length_b   1.000
_cell.length_c   1.000
_cell.angle_alpha   90.00
_cell.angle_beta   90.00
_cell.angle_gamma   90.00
#
_symmetry.space_group_name_H-M   'P 1'
#
loop_
_entity.id
_entity.type
_entity.pdbx_description
1 polymer ?
#
loop_
_entity_poly.entity_id
_entity_poly.type
_entity_poly.pdbx_seq_one_letter_code
_entity_poly.pdbx_strand_id
1 'polypeptide(L)' 'TLIEKSLNQKMTPKYDGLYQVIQQRQGGSYFLAELDGTSRKQAIAAFHIVPYIFKSNVQLKKLEL' A
#
# COMPACT_ATOMS: atom_id res chain seq x y z
N THR A 1 28.95 -12.67 2.50
CA THR A 1 27.85 -12.17 1.64
C THR A 1 27.31 -10.84 2.13
N LEU A 2 28.07 -9.75 1.95
CA LEU A 2 27.61 -8.38 2.25
C LEU A 2 27.42 -7.57 0.96
N ILE A 3 28.25 -7.87 -0.04
CA ILE A 3 28.22 -7.28 -1.39
C ILE A 3 26.89 -7.58 -2.09
N GLU A 4 26.40 -8.82 -2.01
CA GLU A 4 25.11 -9.20 -2.62
C GLU A 4 23.91 -8.52 -1.95
N LYS A 5 23.96 -8.31 -0.63
CA LYS A 5 22.87 -7.66 0.12
C LYS A 5 22.76 -6.17 -0.18
N SER A 6 23.89 -5.48 -0.33
CA SER A 6 23.90 -4.06 -0.71
C SER A 6 23.51 -3.86 -2.18
N LEU A 7 23.88 -4.78 -3.07
CA LEU A 7 23.48 -4.74 -4.47
C LEU A 7 21.96 -4.88 -4.64
N ASN A 8 21.33 -5.77 -3.88
CA ASN A 8 19.88 -6.01 -3.96
C ASN A 8 19.03 -4.92 -3.30
N GLN A 9 19.60 -4.01 -2.50
CA GLN A 9 18.83 -2.99 -1.78
C GLN A 9 18.03 -2.06 -2.70
N LYS A 10 18.52 -1.83 -3.93
CA LYS A 10 17.81 -1.04 -4.96
C LYS A 10 16.74 -1.82 -5.71
N MET A 11 16.81 -3.15 -5.66
CA MET A 11 15.90 -4.06 -6.35
C MET A 11 14.66 -4.37 -5.50
N THR A 12 14.68 -4.03 -4.21
CA THR A 12 13.54 -4.21 -3.30
C THR A 12 12.40 -3.25 -3.65
N PRO A 13 11.13 -3.71 -3.67
CA PRO A 13 9.98 -2.84 -3.89
C PRO A 13 9.90 -1.75 -2.80
N LYS A 14 9.59 -0.52 -3.23
CA LYS A 14 9.49 0.66 -2.34
C LYS A 14 8.14 0.77 -1.63
N TYR A 15 7.11 0.09 -2.13
CA TYR A 15 5.75 0.10 -1.60
C TYR A 15 5.24 -1.34 -1.52
N ASP A 16 4.57 -1.66 -0.40
CA ASP A 16 4.06 -3.01 -0.14
C ASP A 16 2.81 -3.36 -0.97
N GLY A 17 2.18 -2.36 -1.60
CA GLY A 17 0.98 -2.56 -2.41
C GLY A 17 -0.02 -1.41 -2.32
N LEU A 18 -1.19 -1.63 -2.90
CA LEU A 18 -2.33 -0.73 -2.78
C LEU A 18 -3.21 -1.16 -1.61
N TYR A 19 -3.60 -0.21 -0.78
CA TYR A 19 -4.40 -0.44 0.41
C TYR A 19 -5.67 0.41 0.40
N GLN A 20 -6.74 -0.12 0.96
CA GLN A 20 -7.95 0.63 1.29
C GLN A 20 -7.84 1.20 2.71
N VAL A 21 -8.15 2.48 2.86
CA VAL A 21 -8.23 3.11 4.19
C VAL A 21 -9.55 2.73 4.86
N ILE A 22 -9.46 2.05 6.02
CA ILE A 22 -10.63 1.69 6.83
C ILE A 22 -11.01 2.87 7.74
N GLN A 23 -10.02 3.43 8.44
CA GLN A 23 -10.24 4.49 9.42
C GLN A 23 -8.99 5.36 9.57
N GLN A 24 -9.19 6.67 9.70
CA GLN A 24 -8.18 7.61 10.16
C GLN A 24 -8.41 7.93 11.64
N ARG A 25 -7.36 7.87 12.46
CA ARG A 25 -7.41 8.24 13.89
C ARG A 25 -7.06 9.72 14.08
N GLN A 26 -7.59 10.30 15.15
CA GLN A 26 -7.22 11.63 15.63
C GLN A 26 -5.74 11.58 16.07
N GLY A 27 -4.84 12.18 15.28
CA GLY A 27 -3.39 12.01 15.40
C GLY A 27 -2.70 11.57 14.10
N GLY A 28 -3.47 11.27 13.04
CA GLY A 28 -2.93 11.07 11.69
C GLY A 28 -2.39 9.67 11.42
N SER A 29 -2.72 8.68 12.26
CA SER A 29 -2.52 7.27 11.91
C SER A 29 -3.71 6.70 11.16
N TYR A 30 -3.46 5.72 10.32
CA TYR A 30 -4.43 5.07 9.46
C TYR A 30 -4.47 3.56 9.72
N PHE A 31 -5.68 3.02 9.73
CA PHE A 31 -5.94 1.59 9.64
C PHE A 31 -6.20 1.25 8.18
N LEU A 32 -5.46 0.27 7.67
CA LEU A 32 -5.48 -0.14 6.27
C LEU A 32 -6.05 -1.56 6.14
N ALA A 33 -6.72 -1.84 5.03
CA ALA A 33 -7.02 -3.17 4.55
C ALA A 33 -6.35 -3.39 3.20
N GLU A 34 -5.94 -4.62 2.94
CA GLU A 34 -5.66 -5.10 1.58
C GLU A 34 -6.94 -5.01 0.73
N LEU A 35 -6.80 -5.08 -0.60
CA LEU A 35 -7.93 -4.94 -1.53
C LEU A 35 -8.96 -6.08 -1.45
N ASP A 36 -8.60 -7.21 -0.85
CA ASP A 36 -9.48 -8.34 -0.56
C ASP A 36 -10.30 -8.14 0.74
N GLY A 37 -10.08 -7.02 1.44
CA GLY A 37 -10.71 -6.71 2.73
C GLY A 37 -9.94 -7.22 3.94
N THR A 38 -8.79 -7.88 3.77
CA THR A 38 -7.95 -8.33 4.88
C THR A 38 -7.37 -7.13 5.63
N SER A 39 -7.76 -6.94 6.90
CA SER A 39 -7.30 -5.81 7.71
C SER A 39 -5.82 -5.95 8.11
N ARG A 40 -5.05 -4.88 7.95
CA ARG A 40 -3.69 -4.78 8.50
C ARG A 40 -3.75 -4.58 10.00
N LYS A 41 -2.99 -5.39 10.76
CA LYS A 41 -2.99 -5.38 12.22
C LYS A 41 -2.36 -4.11 12.84
N GLN A 42 -1.53 -3.40 12.09
CA GLN A 42 -0.75 -2.26 12.58
C GLN A 42 -1.29 -0.95 12.03
N ALA A 43 -1.37 0.07 12.88
CA ALA A 43 -1.67 1.43 12.46
C ALA A 43 -0.45 2.05 11.76
N ILE A 44 -0.69 2.71 10.63
CA ILE A 44 0.36 3.31 9.80
C ILE A 44 0.30 4.82 9.93
N ALA A 45 1.45 5.45 10.19
CA ALA A 45 1.52 6.89 10.28
C ALA A 45 1.35 7.55 8.90
N ALA A 46 0.72 8.73 8.86
CA ALA A 46 0.44 9.48 7.63
C ALA A 46 1.66 9.63 6.69
N PHE A 47 2.85 9.86 7.23
CA PHE A 47 4.06 10.10 6.45
C PHE A 47 4.58 8.86 5.69
N HIS A 48 4.09 7.66 6.04
CA HIS A 48 4.39 6.42 5.31
C HIS A 48 3.39 6.14 4.18
N ILE A 49 2.33 6.94 4.03
CA ILE A 49 1.26 6.68 3.07
C ILE A 49 1.39 7.65 1.90
N VAL A 50 1.43 7.09 0.69
CA VAL A 50 1.30 7.84 -0.55
C VAL A 50 -0.11 7.62 -1.09
N PRO A 51 -0.93 8.67 -1.27
CA PRO A 51 -2.27 8.51 -1.80
C PRO A 51 -2.21 8.01 -3.24
N TYR A 52 -3.03 7.00 -3.55
CA TYR A 52 -3.18 6.50 -4.90
C TYR A 52 -4.12 7.42 -5.69
N ILE A 53 -3.56 8.15 -6.65
CA ILE A 53 -4.33 9.05 -7.51
C ILE A 53 -4.76 8.28 -8.74
N PHE A 54 -6.05 7.92 -8.81
CA PHE A 54 -6.60 7.29 -9.99
C PHE A 54 -6.63 8.29 -11.15
N LYS A 55 -6.06 7.93 -12.29
CA LYS A 55 -6.25 8.69 -13.53
C LYS A 55 -7.66 8.39 -14.03
N SER A 56 -8.51 9.40 -14.02
CA SER A 56 -9.94 9.40 -14.31
C SER A 56 -10.43 8.38 -15.36
N ASN A 57 -11.61 7.80 -15.06
CA ASN A 57 -12.55 7.09 -15.95
C ASN A 57 -11.98 5.96 -16.82
N VAL A 58 -11.15 5.09 -16.25
CA VAL A 58 -10.91 3.77 -16.84
C VAL A 58 -12.10 2.88 -16.49
N GLN A 59 -12.95 2.58 -17.49
CA GLN A 59 -13.94 1.51 -17.35
C GLN A 59 -13.20 0.18 -17.23
N LEU A 60 -13.05 -0.30 -16.00
CA LEU A 60 -12.51 -1.63 -15.73
C LEU A 60 -13.54 -2.66 -16.19
N LYS A 61 -13.20 -3.46 -17.21
CA LYS A 61 -13.99 -4.65 -17.53
C LYS A 61 -13.90 -5.60 -16.34
N LYS A 62 -15.05 -6.09 -15.90
CA LYS A 62 -15.12 -7.16 -14.90
C LYS A 62 -14.39 -8.37 -15.46
N LEU A 63 -13.36 -8.86 -14.77
CA LEU A 63 -12.73 -10.14 -15.09
C LEU A 63 -13.74 -11.23 -14.73
N GLU A 64 -14.21 -11.97 -15.72
CA GLU A 64 -14.91 -13.23 -15.48
C GLU A 64 -13.82 -14.29 -15.26
N LEU A 65 -13.82 -14.89 -14.06
CA LEU A 65 -12.95 -16.00 -13.68
C LEU A 65 -13.68 -17.32 -13.93
#